data_AF-H0R4I6-F1
#
_entry.id   AF-H0R4I6-F1
#
_cell.length_a   1.000
_cell.length_b   1.000
_cell.length_c   1.000
_cell.angle_alpha   90.00
_cell.angle_beta   90.00
_cell.angle_gamma   90.00
#
_symmetry.space_group_name_H-M   'P 1'
#
loop_
_entity.id
_entity.type
_entity.pdbx_description
1 polymer ?
#
loop_
_entity_poly.entity_id
_entity_poly.type
_entity_poly.pdbx_seq_one_letter_code
_entity_poly.pdbx_strand_id
1 'polypeptide(L)' 'MAAAEQALAIGVAWEAPEDLEWNVEGPLILFDSAARGNDLAEDDRLTVDIDSGEYCVRVAYLECGDNCMILVQLKRL' A
#
# COMPACT_ATOMS: atom_id res chain seq x y z
N MET A 1 -14.32 12.26 1.92
CA MET A 1 -13.62 11.08 2.44
C MET A 1 -12.97 10.35 1.29
N ALA A 2 -11.67 10.10 1.38
CA ALA A 2 -10.92 9.35 0.36
C ALA A 2 -11.47 7.91 0.23
N ALA A 3 -11.32 7.29 -0.94
CA ALA A 3 -11.80 5.93 -1.20
C ALA A 3 -11.28 4.91 -0.18
N ALA A 4 -10.03 5.06 0.26
CA ALA A 4 -9.42 4.24 1.31
C ALA A 4 -10.12 4.39 2.67
N GLU A 5 -10.56 5.59 3.05
CA GLU A 5 -11.28 5.81 4.33
C GLU A 5 -12.66 5.14 4.30
N GLN A 6 -13.34 5.18 3.16
CA GLN A 6 -14.62 4.49 2.97
C GLN A 6 -14.43 2.97 3.01
N ALA A 7 -13.38 2.47 2.35
CA ALA A 7 -13.01 1.06 2.37
C ALA A 7 -12.71 0.56 3.80
N LEU A 8 -12.02 1.36 4.61
CA LEU A 8 -11.78 1.04 6.02
C LEU A 8 -13.07 1.04 6.85
N ALA A 9 -14.02 1.94 6.55
CA ALA A 9 -15.28 2.06 7.28
C ALA A 9 -16.24 0.88 7.04
N ILE A 10 -16.22 0.27 5.86
CA ILE A 10 -17.07 -0.90 5.53
C ILE A 10 -16.53 -2.23 6.10
N GLY A 11 -15.32 -2.22 6.66
CA GLY A 11 -14.65 -3.40 7.19
C GLY A 11 -13.81 -4.10 6.13
N VAL A 12 -12.51 -4.25 6.42
CA VAL A 12 -11.53 -4.87 5.52
C VAL A 12 -11.13 -6.24 6.07
N ALA A 13 -11.32 -7.27 5.25
CA ALA A 13 -10.74 -8.58 5.49
C ALA A 13 -9.28 -8.56 5.05
N TRP A 14 -8.37 -8.36 6.01
CA TRP A 14 -6.94 -8.46 5.76
C TRP A 14 -6.57 -9.90 5.43
N GLU A 15 -5.74 -10.09 4.42
CA GLU A 15 -5.22 -11.41 4.09
C GLU A 15 -4.31 -11.89 5.23
N ALA A 16 -4.53 -13.13 5.68
CA ALA A 16 -3.85 -13.75 6.81
C ALA A 16 -2.98 -14.94 6.35
N PRO A 17 -1.81 -15.19 6.94
CA PRO A 17 -0.79 -14.28 7.42
C PRO A 17 0.50 -14.43 6.59
N GLU A 18 0.88 -13.40 5.87
CA GLU A 18 2.29 -13.09 5.65
C GLU A 18 2.45 -11.66 6.16
N ASP A 19 2.42 -11.49 7.49
CA ASP A 19 2.80 -10.25 8.15
C ASP A 19 4.29 -10.05 7.84
N LEU A 20 4.56 -9.47 6.67
CA LEU A 20 5.90 -9.34 6.13
C LEU A 20 6.57 -8.22 6.92
N GLU A 21 7.61 -8.59 7.67
CA GLU A 21 8.43 -7.63 8.38
C GLU A 21 9.31 -6.89 7.36
N TRP A 22 9.17 -5.57 7.34
CA TRP A 22 9.91 -4.71 6.42
C TRP A 22 10.68 -3.66 7.21
N ASN A 23 12.00 -3.63 7.03
CA ASN A 23 12.83 -2.54 7.49
C ASN A 23 12.90 -1.46 6.41
N VAL A 24 12.37 -0.28 6.71
CA VAL A 24 12.25 0.85 5.79
C VAL A 24 13.31 1.89 6.13
N GLU A 25 14.08 2.33 5.13
CA GLU A 25 15.15 3.32 5.31
C GLU A 25 14.72 4.77 5.05
N GLY A 26 13.53 5.01 4.51
CA GLY A 26 13.05 6.34 4.14
C GLY A 26 11.76 6.31 3.33
N PRO A 27 11.42 7.40 2.60
CA PRO A 27 10.14 7.50 1.92
C PRO A 27 9.97 6.36 0.90
N LEU A 28 8.79 5.76 0.91
CA LEU A 28 8.46 4.66 0.01
C LEU A 28 8.01 5.21 -1.34
N ILE A 29 8.37 4.49 -2.40
CA ILE A 29 7.93 4.77 -3.76
C ILE A 29 6.99 3.64 -4.17
N LEU A 30 5.71 3.97 -4.35
CA LEU A 30 4.76 3.07 -5.01
C LEU A 30 4.76 3.36 -6.50
N PHE A 31 4.73 2.32 -7.30
CA PHE A 31 4.65 2.40 -8.75
C PHE A 31 3.93 1.18 -9.30
N ASP A 32 3.43 1.28 -10.53
CA ASP A 32 2.81 0.13 -11.19
C ASP A 32 3.88 -0.91 -11.55
N SER A 33 3.67 -2.17 -11.17
CA SER A 33 4.57 -3.28 -11.50
C SER A 33 4.75 -3.52 -13.02
N ALA A 34 3.83 -3.03 -13.85
CA ALA A 34 3.96 -3.02 -15.30
C ALA A 34 5.01 -2.01 -15.80
N ALA A 35 5.39 -1.03 -14.97
CA ALA A 35 6.44 -0.09 -15.29
C ALA A 35 7.80 -0.80 -15.27
N ARG A 36 8.61 -0.55 -16.30
CA ARG A 36 10.01 -1.01 -16.31
C ARG A 36 10.81 -0.13 -15.38
N GLY A 37 11.52 -0.71 -14.41
CA GLY A 37 12.14 0.03 -13.31
C GLY A 37 13.12 1.16 -13.69
N ASN A 38 13.56 1.26 -14.95
CA ASN A 38 14.40 2.35 -15.44
C ASN A 38 13.61 3.53 -16.07
N ASP A 39 12.30 3.37 -16.30
CA ASP A 39 11.43 4.33 -16.98
C ASP A 39 10.34 4.91 -16.03
N LEU A 40 10.54 4.83 -14.72
CA LEU A 40 9.59 5.38 -13.74
C LEU A 40 9.63 6.91 -13.75
N ALA A 41 8.78 7.51 -14.59
CA ALA A 41 8.55 8.94 -14.59
C ALA A 41 7.95 9.39 -13.24
N GLU A 42 8.09 10.68 -12.92
CA GLU A 42 7.58 11.21 -11.65
C GLU A 42 6.06 11.06 -11.53
N ASP A 43 5.33 11.12 -12.63
CA ASP A 43 3.88 10.95 -12.67
C ASP A 43 3.42 9.47 -12.55
N ASP A 44 4.32 8.51 -12.78
CA ASP A 44 4.03 7.06 -12.73
C ASP A 44 4.33 6.45 -11.35
N ARG A 45 4.69 7.29 -10.37
CA ARG A 45 5.02 6.89 -9.01
C ARG A 45 4.39 7.79 -7.98
N LEU A 46 4.06 7.20 -6.83
CA LEU A 46 3.62 7.92 -5.65
C LEU A 46 4.69 7.82 -4.58
N THR A 47 5.18 8.97 -4.11
CA THR A 47 6.04 9.02 -2.93
C THR A 47 5.18 9.09 -1.67
N VAL A 48 5.37 8.13 -0.77
CA VAL A 48 4.74 8.09 0.55
C VAL A 48 5.80 8.41 1.58
N ASP A 49 5.62 9.56 2.24
CA ASP A 49 6.50 9.98 3.32
C ASP A 49 6.25 9.11 4.55
N ILE A 50 7.28 8.38 4.97
CA ILE A 50 7.24 7.47 6.11
C ILE A 50 8.60 7.50 6.80
N ASP A 51 8.58 7.46 8.14
CA ASP A 51 9.80 7.36 8.93
C ASP A 51 10.52 6.04 8.63
N SER A 52 11.85 6.07 8.76
CA SER A 52 12.64 4.84 8.81
C SER A 52 12.27 3.99 10.02
N GLY A 53 12.24 2.67 9.87
CA GLY A 53 11.98 1.73 10.96
C GLY A 53 11.40 0.41 10.51
N GLU A 54 11.04 -0.42 11.49
CA GLU A 54 10.44 -1.73 11.26
C GLU A 54 8.92 -1.61 11.17
N TYR A 55 8.36 -2.22 10.13
CA TYR A 55 6.93 -2.24 9.86
C TYR A 55 6.46 -3.65 9.55
N CYS A 56 5.29 -3.99 10.05
CA CYS A 56 4.49 -5.08 9.55
C CYS A 56 3.67 -4.58 8.35
N VAL A 57 3.79 -5.26 7.22
CA VAL A 57 3.01 -5.02 6.02
C VAL A 57 1.83 -5.98 5.99
N ARG A 58 0.64 -5.45 5.71
CA ARG A 58 -0.55 -6.25 5.45
C ARG A 58 -1.30 -5.74 4.24
N VAL A 59 -1.91 -6.68 3.52
CA VAL A 59 -2.62 -6.41 2.28
C VAL A 59 -4.07 -6.87 2.36
N ALA A 60 -4.93 -6.21 1.60
CA ALA A 60 -6.29 -6.65 1.37
C ALA A 60 -6.73 -6.26 -0.03
N TYR A 61 -7.47 -7.15 -0.67
CA TYR A 61 -8.21 -6.86 -1.89
C TYR A 61 -9.66 -6.54 -1.56
N LEU A 62 -10.20 -5.48 -2.16
CA LEU A 62 -11.58 -5.05 -1.98
C LEU A 62 -12.24 -4.77 -3.33
N GLU A 63 -13.46 -5.29 -3.50
CA GLU A 63 -14.35 -4.92 -4.60
C GLU A 63 -15.32 -3.83 -4.11
N CYS A 64 -15.39 -2.71 -4.83
CA CYS A 64 -16.20 -1.55 -4.51
C CYS A 64 -16.98 -1.09 -5.75
N GLY A 65 -18.15 -1.69 -5.95
CA GLY A 65 -18.95 -1.45 -7.17
C GLY A 65 -18.20 -1.93 -8.40
N ASP A 66 -18.04 -1.05 -9.39
CA ASP A 66 -17.30 -1.33 -10.63
C ASP A 66 -15.77 -1.18 -10.49
N ASN A 67 -15.27 -0.91 -9.28
CA ASN A 67 -13.85 -0.71 -9.01
C ASN A 67 -13.28 -1.77 -8.08
N CYS A 68 -12.01 -2.09 -8.26
CA CYS A 68 -11.21 -2.93 -7.37
C CYS A 68 -10.17 -2.06 -6.67
N MET A 69 -9.88 -2.35 -5.41
CA MET A 69 -8.81 -1.69 -4.66
C MET A 69 -7.90 -2.73 -4.02
N ILE A 70 -6.59 -2.47 -4.07
CA ILE A 70 -5.61 -3.13 -3.22
C ILE A 70 -5.28 -2.14 -2.10
N LEU A 71 -5.53 -2.54 -0.87
CA LEU A 71 -5.17 -1.79 0.32
C LEU A 71 -3.88 -2.37 0.88
N VAL A 72 -2.84 -1.55 0.95
CA VAL A 72 -1.61 -1.86 1.67
C VAL A 72 -1.59 -1.04 2.94
N GLN A 73 -1.35 -1.68 4.08
CA GLN A 73 -1.14 -0.98 5.33
C GLN A 73 0.21 -1.34 5.93
N LEU A 74 0.95 -0.30 6.29
CA LEU A 74 2.16 -0.36 7.09
C LEU A 74 1.81 -0.07 8.55
N LYS A 75 2.09 -1.03 9.44
CA LYS A 75 1.97 -0.85 10.89
C LYS A 75 3.36 -0.86 11.50
N ARG A 76 3.71 0.23 12.18
CA ARG A 76 4.97 0.30 12.91
C ARG A 76 5.02 -0.79 13.98
N LEU A 77 6.15 -1.48 14.07
CA LEU A 77 6.44 -2.49 15.10
C LEU A 77 7.04 -1.84 16.36
#